data_AF-A0A1F6ABT8-F1
#
_entry.id   AF-A0A1F6ABT8-F1
#
_cell.length_a   1.000
_cell.length_b   1.000
_cell.length_c   1.000
_cell.angle_alpha   90.00
_cell.angle_beta   90.00
_cell.angle_gamma   90.00
#
_symmetry.space_group_name_H-M   'P 1'
#
loop_
_entity.id
_entity.type
_entity.pdbx_description
1 polymer ?
#
loop_
_entity_poly.entity_id
_entity_poly.type
_entity_poly.pdbx_seq_one_letter_code
_entity_poly.pdbx_strand_id
1 'polypeptide(L)'
;MDENREVVTPPKWRFTGIQDTGVITNARSFYLSETRQTPRESPVTNERESQVKGILSALQEYAMNELGIDLRERLPNESDIHFFDPKQWKIFCKQEGMTRDNPAMNIASGKIYVEEDPDLRLTLQNTGHELIHVVSATNIYSRVDPKDSAAIKTSISHQGFHNYENDALLSLDEAITEITNIQLVTNYWLKNDKLSGLDWSGHDSVGYIKTLVIVDGLIKKVAEQQRVGYLDVLKTLQRGKLLGQMQSLRVLTTAIGKDYMGKLARLSDENVIELRQFALDLGLTDTVQKLGLISKKCW
;
A
#
# COMPACT_ATOMS: atom_id res chain seq x y z
N MET A 1 -38.33 20.25 7.33
CA MET A 1 -37.05 20.93 7.55
C MET A 1 -36.14 19.88 8.16
N ASP A 2 -35.15 19.42 7.40
CA ASP A 2 -34.00 18.67 7.91
C ASP A 2 -32.88 18.88 6.88
N GLU A 3 -32.34 20.10 6.92
CA GLU A 3 -31.12 20.50 6.23
C GLU A 3 -29.98 20.34 7.22
N ASN A 4 -29.23 19.24 7.13
CA ASN A 4 -27.86 19.09 7.63
C ASN A 4 -27.26 17.75 7.18
N ARG A 5 -27.31 17.47 5.87
CA ARG A 5 -26.38 16.50 5.28
C ARG A 5 -25.10 17.25 4.95
N GLU A 6 -24.09 17.12 5.81
CA GLU A 6 -22.74 17.52 5.44
C GLU A 6 -22.35 16.80 4.15
N VAL A 7 -22.22 17.59 3.08
CA VAL A 7 -21.68 17.13 1.81
C VAL A 7 -20.17 16.96 2.03
N VAL A 8 -19.75 15.75 2.39
CA VAL A 8 -18.33 15.39 2.43
C VAL A 8 -17.83 15.35 0.99
N THR A 9 -17.18 16.43 0.58
CA THR A 9 -16.57 16.56 -0.75
C THR A 9 -15.48 15.52 -0.94
N PRO A 10 -15.39 14.82 -2.08
CA PRO A 10 -14.24 13.97 -2.39
C PRO A 10 -12.93 14.79 -2.34
N PRO A 11 -11.80 14.20 -1.93
CA PRO A 11 -10.52 14.90 -1.93
C PRO A 11 -10.19 15.41 -3.35
N LYS A 12 -9.84 16.70 -3.45
CA LYS A 12 -9.38 17.30 -4.71
C LYS A 12 -7.89 17.01 -4.88
N TRP A 13 -7.58 16.00 -5.69
CA TRP A 13 -6.21 15.65 -6.07
C TRP A 13 -5.57 16.79 -6.88
N ARG A 14 -4.45 17.35 -6.41
CA ARG A 14 -3.57 18.20 -7.22
C ARG A 14 -2.35 17.37 -7.58
N PHE A 15 -2.06 17.29 -8.88
CA PHE A 15 -0.99 16.47 -9.42
C PHE A 15 0.24 17.34 -9.68
N THR A 16 1.37 16.99 -9.08
CA THR A 16 2.73 17.42 -9.45
C THR A 16 3.48 16.15 -9.86
N GLY A 17 4.30 16.24 -10.91
CA GLY A 17 4.82 15.05 -11.63
C GLY A 17 5.79 14.22 -10.78
N ILE A 18 5.71 12.90 -10.94
CA ILE A 18 6.70 11.93 -10.42
C ILE A 18 7.33 11.24 -11.64
N GLN A 19 8.64 11.07 -11.61
CA GLN A 19 9.43 10.45 -12.67
C GLN A 19 9.25 8.91 -12.67
N ASP A 20 9.17 8.35 -13.88
CA ASP A 20 9.11 6.90 -14.15
C ASP A 20 10.28 6.14 -13.51
N THR A 21 9.99 5.01 -12.86
CA THR A 21 11.02 4.02 -12.47
C THR A 21 10.62 2.65 -13.03
N GLY A 22 11.21 2.30 -14.18
CA GLY A 22 10.99 1.01 -14.81
C GLY A 22 11.57 -0.13 -13.98
N VAL A 23 10.74 -1.13 -13.67
CA VAL A 23 11.16 -2.39 -13.07
C VAL A 23 11.57 -3.38 -14.16
N ILE A 24 12.79 -3.93 -14.06
CA ILE A 24 13.16 -5.19 -14.72
C ILE A 24 13.78 -6.12 -13.68
N THR A 25 13.17 -7.31 -13.57
CA THR A 25 13.64 -8.45 -12.78
C THR A 25 14.86 -9.11 -13.45
N ASN A 26 15.89 -9.42 -12.66
CA ASN A 26 16.71 -10.63 -12.76
C ASN A 26 17.76 -10.69 -11.64
N ALA A 27 17.49 -11.47 -10.59
CA ALA A 27 18.49 -11.86 -9.63
C ALA A 27 19.26 -13.08 -10.15
N ARG A 28 20.52 -12.88 -10.57
CA ARG A 28 21.53 -13.95 -10.60
C ARG A 28 22.65 -13.59 -9.63
N SER A 29 22.83 -14.49 -8.68
CA SER A 29 23.84 -14.51 -7.63
C SER A 29 25.27 -14.30 -8.14
N PHE A 30 26.04 -13.44 -7.48
CA PHE A 30 27.49 -13.55 -7.38
C PHE A 30 27.96 -13.17 -5.96
N TYR A 31 28.66 -14.10 -5.31
CA TYR A 31 29.45 -13.87 -4.10
C TYR A 31 30.66 -13.00 -4.45
N LEU A 32 30.88 -11.90 -3.73
CA LEU A 32 32.22 -11.35 -3.52
C LEU A 32 32.34 -10.83 -2.08
N SER A 33 33.37 -11.34 -1.41
CA SER A 33 33.84 -10.98 -0.09
C SER A 33 34.42 -9.57 -0.07
N GLU A 34 33.55 -8.57 -0.01
CA GLU A 34 33.90 -7.25 0.54
C GLU A 34 33.49 -7.29 2.01
N THR A 35 34.32 -6.77 2.91
CA THR A 35 34.04 -6.66 4.35
C THR A 35 32.58 -6.30 4.57
N ARG A 36 31.75 -7.25 5.04
CA ARG A 36 30.34 -7.04 5.31
C ARG A 36 30.22 -5.96 6.38
N GLN A 37 30.08 -4.71 5.93
CA GLN A 37 29.77 -3.62 6.83
C GLN A 37 28.32 -3.84 7.26
N THR A 38 28.10 -4.25 8.50
CA THR A 38 26.74 -4.33 9.04
C THR A 38 26.10 -2.94 8.93
N PRO A 39 24.96 -2.79 8.23
CA PRO A 39 24.27 -1.52 8.16
C PRO A 39 23.90 -1.10 9.57
N ARG A 40 24.17 0.16 9.90
CA ARG A 40 23.85 0.72 11.22
C ARG A 40 22.50 1.39 11.13
N GLU A 41 21.60 1.03 12.03
CA GLU A 41 20.32 1.72 12.19
C GLU A 41 20.53 3.14 12.72
N SER A 42 19.69 4.05 12.28
CA SER A 42 19.57 5.38 12.85
C SER A 42 19.09 5.28 14.30
N PRO A 43 19.61 6.11 15.22
CA PRO A 43 19.15 6.10 16.61
C PRO A 43 17.65 6.41 16.71
N VAL A 44 16.90 5.57 17.41
CA VAL A 44 15.48 5.82 17.68
C VAL A 44 15.37 6.84 18.81
N THR A 45 14.82 8.02 18.51
CA THR A 45 14.52 9.05 19.52
C THR A 45 13.15 8.81 20.16
N ASN A 46 12.93 9.33 21.37
CA ASN A 46 11.61 9.27 22.03
C ASN A 46 10.50 9.91 21.16
N GLU A 47 10.85 10.96 20.41
CA GLU A 47 9.93 11.63 19.49
C GLU A 47 9.55 10.70 18.32
N ARG A 48 10.53 10.02 17.71
CA ARG A 48 10.28 9.04 16.65
C ARG A 48 9.41 7.89 17.14
N GLU A 49 9.70 7.36 18.33
CA GLU A 49 8.90 6.30 18.94
C GLU A 49 7.45 6.78 19.19
N SER A 50 7.27 8.02 19.64
CA SER A 50 5.94 8.62 19.82
C SER A 50 5.18 8.76 18.49
N GLN A 51 5.86 9.18 17.42
CA GLN A 51 5.28 9.28 16.08
C GLN A 51 4.85 7.90 15.55
N VAL A 52 5.71 6.89 15.69
CA VAL A 52 5.37 5.50 15.32
C VAL A 52 4.15 5.02 16.11
N LYS A 53 4.09 5.26 17.42
CA LYS A 53 2.89 4.97 18.24
C LYS A 53 1.65 5.69 17.72
N GLY A 54 1.79 6.93 17.26
CA GLY A 54 0.72 7.69 16.62
C GLY A 54 0.20 6.99 15.37
N ILE A 55 1.10 6.57 14.47
CA ILE A 55 0.75 5.85 13.23
C ILE A 55 0.01 4.54 13.54
N LEU A 56 0.56 3.73 14.45
CA LEU A 56 -0.05 2.46 14.90
C LEU A 56 -1.45 2.69 15.47
N SER A 57 -1.60 3.68 16.36
CA SER A 57 -2.90 4.04 16.95
C SER A 57 -3.92 4.53 15.93
N ALA A 58 -3.48 5.31 14.95
CA ALA A 58 -4.37 5.83 13.90
C ALA A 58 -4.90 4.71 13.00
N LEU A 59 -4.04 3.75 12.63
CA LEU A 59 -4.47 2.58 11.88
C LEU A 59 -5.47 1.73 12.67
N GLN A 60 -5.20 1.48 13.95
CA GLN A 60 -6.14 0.77 14.82
C GLN A 60 -7.49 1.50 14.95
N GLU A 61 -7.45 2.81 15.15
CA GLU A 61 -8.66 3.63 15.32
C GLU A 61 -9.51 3.63 14.05
N TYR A 62 -8.89 3.86 12.89
CA TYR A 62 -9.55 3.77 11.60
C TYR A 62 -10.15 2.39 11.35
N ALA A 63 -9.38 1.33 11.60
CA ALA A 63 -9.82 -0.03 11.43
C ALA A 63 -11.03 -0.37 12.32
N MET A 64 -11.00 0.05 13.59
CA MET A 64 -12.10 -0.19 14.53
C MET A 64 -13.34 0.63 14.18
N ASN A 65 -13.19 1.93 13.95
CA ASN A 65 -14.30 2.87 13.82
C ASN A 65 -14.94 2.85 12.42
N GLU A 66 -14.13 2.75 11.36
CA GLU A 66 -14.62 2.87 9.98
C GLU A 66 -14.88 1.51 9.34
N LEU A 67 -14.07 0.52 9.69
CA LEU A 67 -14.10 -0.81 9.08
C LEU A 67 -14.70 -1.87 10.00
N GLY A 68 -14.83 -1.62 11.31
CA GLY A 68 -15.35 -2.59 12.28
C GLY A 68 -14.45 -3.83 12.41
N ILE A 69 -13.13 -3.64 12.39
CA ILE A 69 -12.13 -4.71 12.59
C ILE A 69 -11.16 -4.34 13.71
N ASP A 70 -10.67 -5.34 14.43
CA ASP A 70 -9.66 -5.17 15.47
C ASP A 70 -8.31 -5.66 14.96
N LEU A 71 -7.31 -4.76 14.93
CA LEU A 71 -5.95 -5.07 14.46
C LEU A 71 -4.93 -5.22 15.60
N ARG A 72 -5.33 -5.12 16.88
CA ARG A 72 -4.39 -5.11 18.02
C ARG A 72 -3.40 -6.27 18.02
N GLU A 73 -3.86 -7.47 17.70
CA GLU A 73 -3.03 -8.69 17.65
C GLU A 73 -2.20 -8.82 16.36
N ARG A 74 -2.33 -7.87 15.42
CA ARG A 74 -1.64 -7.85 14.12
C ARG A 74 -0.66 -6.69 14.00
N LEU A 75 -0.75 -5.69 14.89
CA LEU A 75 0.15 -4.55 14.86
C LEU A 75 1.54 -4.97 15.33
N PRO A 76 2.61 -4.60 14.60
CA PRO A 76 3.97 -4.82 15.05
C PRO A 76 4.28 -3.93 16.27
N ASN A 77 5.32 -4.30 17.03
CA ASN A 77 5.83 -3.41 18.07
C ASN A 77 6.65 -2.28 17.43
N GLU A 78 6.86 -1.20 18.16
CA GLU A 78 7.69 -0.08 17.69
C GLU A 78 9.14 -0.53 17.41
N SER A 79 9.63 -1.53 18.14
CA SER A 79 10.96 -2.12 17.96
C SER A 79 11.12 -2.93 16.67
N ASP A 80 10.03 -3.22 15.97
CA ASP A 80 10.03 -3.93 14.68
C ASP A 80 10.12 -2.97 13.49
N ILE A 81 10.21 -1.65 13.75
CA ILE A 81 10.38 -0.60 12.73
C ILE A 81 11.79 -0.02 12.82
N HIS A 82 12.55 -0.23 11.75
CA HIS A 82 13.97 0.10 11.67
C HIS A 82 14.20 1.23 10.67
N PHE A 83 14.98 2.24 11.06
CA PHE A 83 15.27 3.41 10.25
C PHE A 83 16.74 3.42 9.86
N PHE A 84 17.03 3.86 8.63
CA PHE A 84 18.39 3.98 8.12
C PHE A 84 18.57 5.32 7.43
N ASP A 85 19.68 6.00 7.72
CA ASP A 85 20.11 7.08 6.84
C ASP A 85 20.34 6.57 5.40
N PRO A 86 20.28 7.44 4.37
CA PRO A 86 20.42 7.03 2.97
C PRO A 86 21.69 6.21 2.64
N LYS A 87 22.78 6.42 3.37
CA LYS A 87 24.02 5.65 3.16
C LYS A 87 23.90 4.24 3.74
N GLN A 88 23.31 4.11 4.92
CA GLN A 88 23.09 2.80 5.57
C GLN A 88 22.00 2.02 4.84
N TRP A 89 20.95 2.68 4.34
CA TRP A 89 19.92 2.07 3.49
C TRP A 89 20.52 1.41 2.26
N LYS A 90 21.43 2.11 1.56
CA LYS A 90 22.14 1.56 0.40
C LYS A 90 22.93 0.30 0.73
N ILE A 91 23.56 0.24 1.92
CA ILE A 91 24.30 -0.95 2.36
C ILE A 91 23.32 -2.10 2.63
N PHE A 92 22.22 -1.81 3.33
CA PHE A 92 21.15 -2.75 3.63
C PHE A 92 20.55 -3.35 2.34
N CYS A 93 20.11 -2.53 1.38
CA CYS A 93 19.58 -3.01 0.09
C CYS A 93 20.58 -3.91 -0.65
N LYS A 94 21.87 -3.55 -0.69
CA LYS A 94 22.91 -4.38 -1.33
C LYS A 94 23.04 -5.76 -0.66
N GLN A 95 22.88 -5.82 0.66
CA GLN A 95 22.98 -7.09 1.42
C GLN A 95 21.75 -7.98 1.23
N GLU A 96 20.58 -7.38 1.19
CA GLU A 96 19.31 -8.08 0.97
C GLU A 96 19.05 -8.39 -0.51
N GLY A 97 19.93 -7.96 -1.42
CA GLY A 97 19.82 -8.21 -2.86
C GLY A 97 18.71 -7.39 -3.54
N MET A 98 18.42 -6.22 -2.99
CA MET A 98 17.29 -5.37 -3.37
C MET A 98 17.74 -4.13 -4.12
N THR A 99 16.86 -3.59 -4.96
CA THR A 99 17.05 -2.29 -5.60
C THR A 99 16.85 -1.17 -4.57
N ARG A 100 17.49 -0.02 -4.80
CA ARG A 100 17.34 1.16 -3.93
C ARG A 100 16.06 1.94 -4.22
N ASP A 101 15.31 1.55 -5.24
CA ASP A 101 14.19 2.34 -5.76
C ASP A 101 12.99 2.38 -4.79
N ASN A 102 12.97 1.48 -3.80
CA ASN A 102 11.97 1.49 -2.74
C ASN A 102 12.54 2.18 -1.48
N PRO A 103 11.91 3.25 -0.98
CA PRO A 103 12.35 3.98 0.21
C PRO A 103 11.91 3.31 1.53
N ALA A 104 11.15 2.21 1.45
CA ALA A 104 10.82 1.35 2.58
C ALA A 104 10.50 -0.06 2.09
N MET A 105 10.43 -0.99 3.03
CA MET A 105 9.95 -2.34 2.79
C MET A 105 9.47 -2.99 4.08
N ASN A 106 8.56 -3.94 3.94
CA ASN A 106 8.32 -4.96 4.93
C ASN A 106 8.94 -6.30 4.53
N ILE A 107 9.32 -7.10 5.52
CA ILE A 107 9.73 -8.50 5.29
C ILE A 107 8.79 -9.46 6.00
N ALA A 108 8.80 -10.73 5.61
CA ALA A 108 7.89 -11.76 6.10
C ALA A 108 7.88 -11.95 7.64
N SER A 109 8.90 -11.46 8.36
CA SER A 109 8.91 -11.45 9.83
C SER A 109 8.02 -10.39 10.47
N GLY A 110 7.32 -9.57 9.68
CA GLY A 110 6.51 -8.45 10.16
C GLY A 110 7.33 -7.20 10.54
N LYS A 111 8.61 -7.18 10.16
CA LYS A 111 9.50 -6.04 10.36
C LYS A 111 9.40 -5.07 9.20
N ILE A 112 9.55 -3.79 9.52
CA ILE A 112 9.52 -2.67 8.58
C ILE A 112 10.89 -2.01 8.59
N TYR A 113 11.45 -1.75 7.42
CA TYR A 113 12.72 -1.04 7.25
C TYR A 113 12.47 0.18 6.36
N VAL A 114 12.97 1.35 6.76
CA VAL A 114 12.65 2.64 6.11
C VAL A 114 13.91 3.46 5.90
N GLU A 115 14.10 4.01 4.70
CA GLU A 115 15.08 5.07 4.41
C GLU A 115 14.59 6.39 5.01
N GLU A 116 15.42 7.03 5.83
CA GLU A 116 15.14 8.36 6.34
C GLU A 116 15.30 9.41 5.24
N ASP A 117 14.24 10.18 5.04
CA ASP A 117 14.21 11.34 4.14
C ASP A 117 14.39 12.64 4.96
N PRO A 118 15.12 13.66 4.43
CA PRO A 118 15.18 14.98 5.02
C PRO A 118 13.79 15.59 5.31
N ASP A 119 12.79 15.27 4.49
CA ASP A 119 11.39 15.50 4.80
C ASP A 119 10.84 14.33 5.63
N LEU A 120 10.74 14.56 6.94
CA LEU A 120 10.21 13.60 7.90
C LEU A 120 8.83 13.05 7.48
N ARG A 121 8.01 13.83 6.77
CA ARG A 121 6.68 13.42 6.31
C ARG A 121 6.76 12.20 5.40
N LEU A 122 7.72 12.20 4.46
CA LEU A 122 7.95 11.08 3.55
C LEU A 122 8.36 9.82 4.32
N THR A 123 9.25 9.96 5.29
CA THR A 123 9.66 8.84 6.15
C THR A 123 8.45 8.23 6.89
N LEU A 124 7.59 9.07 7.47
CA LEU A 124 6.41 8.61 8.19
C LEU A 124 5.35 8.02 7.25
N GLN A 125 5.15 8.59 6.07
CA GLN A 125 4.24 8.06 5.05
C GLN A 125 4.67 6.69 4.56
N ASN A 126 5.95 6.50 4.27
CA ASN A 126 6.52 5.21 3.88
C ASN A 126 6.35 4.19 5.03
N THR A 127 6.55 4.62 6.28
CA THR A 127 6.28 3.77 7.46
C THR A 127 4.81 3.34 7.51
N GLY A 128 3.87 4.26 7.28
CA GLY A 128 2.44 3.97 7.25
C GLY A 128 2.04 3.03 6.10
N HIS A 129 2.63 3.20 4.93
CA HIS A 129 2.45 2.33 3.77
C HIS A 129 2.85 0.89 4.11
N GLU A 130 4.08 0.68 4.58
CA GLU A 130 4.58 -0.66 4.92
C GLU A 130 3.81 -1.28 6.10
N LEU A 131 3.36 -0.46 7.04
CA LEU A 131 2.54 -0.95 8.16
C LEU A 131 1.24 -1.57 7.67
N ILE A 132 0.57 -0.96 6.68
CA ILE A 132 -0.65 -1.51 6.09
C ILE A 132 -0.38 -2.88 5.45
N HIS A 133 0.74 -3.03 4.76
CA HIS A 133 1.20 -4.31 4.22
C HIS A 133 1.43 -5.35 5.32
N VAL A 134 2.16 -4.99 6.39
CA VAL A 134 2.41 -5.87 7.54
C VAL A 134 1.11 -6.36 8.19
N VAL A 135 0.16 -5.48 8.51
CA VAL A 135 -1.09 -5.92 9.17
C VAL A 135 -2.01 -6.72 8.25
N SER A 136 -1.85 -6.55 6.94
CA SER A 136 -2.57 -7.30 5.91
C SER A 136 -2.00 -8.70 5.68
N ALA A 137 -0.81 -8.99 6.23
CA ALA A 137 -0.18 -10.30 6.17
C ALA A 137 -1.02 -11.33 6.94
N THR A 138 -1.49 -12.36 6.24
CA THR A 138 -2.12 -13.54 6.84
C THR A 138 -1.14 -14.70 6.78
N ASN A 139 -0.70 -15.17 7.95
CA ASN A 139 0.10 -16.37 8.06
C ASN A 139 -0.79 -17.60 7.85
N ILE A 140 -0.70 -18.23 6.68
CA ILE A 140 -1.36 -19.52 6.43
C ILE A 140 -0.37 -20.62 6.80
N TYR A 141 -0.63 -21.32 7.90
CA TYR A 141 0.11 -22.53 8.27
C TYR A 141 -0.50 -23.73 7.53
N SER A 142 0.23 -24.32 6.58
CA SER A 142 -0.17 -25.59 5.99
C SER A 142 -0.10 -26.71 7.02
N ARG A 143 -1.17 -27.49 7.11
CA ARG A 143 -1.27 -28.64 8.03
C ARG A 143 -0.36 -29.76 7.53
N VAL A 144 0.57 -30.18 8.39
CA VAL A 144 1.57 -31.22 8.12
C VAL A 144 0.91 -32.61 8.15
N ASP A 145 1.22 -33.47 7.18
CA ASP A 145 1.05 -34.91 7.31
C ASP A 145 2.02 -35.40 8.39
N PRO A 146 1.55 -36.00 9.51
CA PRO A 146 2.39 -36.37 10.65
C PRO A 146 3.54 -37.35 10.33
N LYS A 147 3.66 -37.85 9.09
CA LYS A 147 4.75 -38.75 8.65
C LYS A 147 5.95 -38.05 7.99
N ASP A 148 5.89 -36.75 7.69
CA ASP A 148 6.98 -36.03 7.03
C ASP A 148 7.51 -34.89 7.91
N SER A 149 8.40 -35.24 8.86
CA SER A 149 8.99 -34.31 9.82
C SER A 149 10.06 -33.38 9.21
N ALA A 150 10.39 -33.54 7.92
CA ALA A 150 11.44 -32.77 7.24
C ALA A 150 10.90 -31.59 6.42
N ALA A 151 9.58 -31.47 6.25
CA ALA A 151 8.96 -30.44 5.44
C ALA A 151 8.09 -29.48 6.28
N ILE A 152 8.70 -28.75 7.20
CA ILE A 152 8.12 -27.45 7.59
C ILE A 152 8.33 -26.51 6.40
N LYS A 153 7.40 -26.49 5.45
CA LYS A 153 7.29 -25.35 4.53
C LYS A 153 6.51 -24.27 5.25
N THR A 154 7.25 -23.36 5.87
CA THR A 154 6.72 -22.20 6.58
C THR A 154 5.95 -21.29 5.64
N SER A 155 4.74 -20.96 6.08
CA SER A 155 3.89 -19.80 5.76
C SER A 155 4.03 -19.15 4.38
N ILE A 156 3.04 -19.37 3.51
CA ILE A 156 2.71 -18.35 2.50
C ILE A 156 2.11 -17.18 3.29
N SER A 157 2.85 -16.08 3.40
CA SER A 157 2.29 -14.79 3.84
C SER A 157 1.53 -14.24 2.63
N HIS A 158 0.20 -14.31 2.64
CA HIS A 158 -0.58 -13.47 1.74
C HIS A 158 -0.65 -12.09 2.37
N GLN A 159 -0.19 -11.06 1.68
CA GLN A 159 -0.39 -9.67 2.09
C GLN A 159 -1.56 -9.14 1.29
N GLY A 160 -2.69 -8.90 1.98
CA GLY A 160 -3.88 -8.35 1.35
C GLY A 160 -4.38 -9.16 0.16
N PHE A 161 -4.27 -8.56 -1.03
CA PHE A 161 -4.72 -9.15 -2.30
C PHE A 161 -3.59 -9.67 -3.20
N HIS A 162 -2.31 -9.41 -2.87
CA HIS A 162 -1.19 -9.81 -3.71
C HIS A 162 -0.92 -11.31 -3.60
N ASN A 163 -0.78 -11.97 -4.76
CA ASN A 163 -0.29 -13.34 -4.85
C ASN A 163 1.20 -13.35 -5.21
N TYR A 164 2.05 -13.62 -4.22
CA TYR A 164 3.51 -13.69 -4.38
C TYR A 164 4.01 -14.84 -5.29
N GLU A 165 3.19 -15.82 -5.64
CA GLU A 165 3.61 -16.91 -6.55
C GLU A 165 3.65 -16.47 -8.02
N ASN A 166 2.85 -15.48 -8.40
CA ASN A 166 2.70 -15.06 -9.80
C ASN A 166 2.48 -13.55 -9.98
N ASP A 167 2.69 -12.77 -8.93
CA ASP A 167 2.47 -11.32 -8.85
C ASP A 167 1.07 -10.83 -9.24
N ALA A 168 0.08 -11.74 -9.21
CA ALA A 168 -1.28 -11.35 -9.49
C ALA A 168 -1.78 -10.34 -8.44
N LEU A 169 -2.49 -9.32 -8.94
CA LEU A 169 -3.11 -8.25 -8.17
C LEU A 169 -2.13 -7.32 -7.42
N LEU A 170 -0.82 -7.40 -7.67
CA LEU A 170 0.18 -6.52 -7.03
C LEU A 170 -0.22 -5.03 -7.11
N SER A 171 -0.42 -4.48 -8.31
CA SER A 171 -0.76 -3.05 -8.45
C SER A 171 -2.12 -2.68 -7.85
N LEU A 172 -3.08 -3.62 -7.80
CA LEU A 172 -4.36 -3.39 -7.11
C LEU A 172 -4.15 -3.34 -5.60
N ASP A 173 -3.38 -4.28 -5.06
CA ASP A 173 -3.06 -4.36 -3.64
C ASP A 173 -2.36 -3.09 -3.16
N GLU A 174 -1.39 -2.62 -3.92
CA GLU A 174 -0.64 -1.38 -3.69
C GLU A 174 -1.52 -0.13 -3.78
N ALA A 175 -2.38 -0.05 -4.81
CA ALA A 175 -3.32 1.07 -4.92
C ALA A 175 -4.26 1.15 -3.70
N ILE A 176 -4.70 0.00 -3.16
CA ILE A 176 -5.54 -0.01 -1.94
C ILE A 176 -4.71 0.30 -0.68
N THR A 177 -3.42 -0.08 -0.63
CA THR A 177 -2.47 0.39 0.41
C THR A 177 -2.42 1.90 0.43
N GLU A 178 -2.16 2.51 -0.73
CA GLU A 178 -1.99 3.96 -0.86
C GLU A 178 -3.26 4.71 -0.52
N ILE A 179 -4.43 4.28 -1.02
CA ILE A 179 -5.72 4.90 -0.66
C ILE A 179 -5.94 4.84 0.85
N THR A 180 -5.59 3.72 1.49
CA THR A 180 -5.73 3.56 2.94
C THR A 180 -4.78 4.47 3.70
N ASN A 181 -3.51 4.54 3.28
CA ASN A 181 -2.51 5.42 3.90
C ASN A 181 -2.94 6.89 3.80
N ILE A 182 -3.40 7.33 2.62
CA ILE A 182 -3.92 8.67 2.39
C ILE A 182 -5.12 8.98 3.30
N GLN A 183 -6.03 8.01 3.51
CA GLN A 183 -7.15 8.19 4.42
C GLN A 183 -6.71 8.33 5.88
N LEU A 184 -5.72 7.54 6.32
CA LEU A 184 -5.16 7.66 7.66
C LEU A 184 -4.55 9.04 7.87
N VAL A 185 -3.71 9.46 6.93
CA VAL A 185 -3.06 10.76 6.96
C VAL A 185 -4.11 11.87 7.05
N THR A 186 -5.05 11.91 6.11
CA THR A 186 -6.03 13.00 5.97
C THR A 186 -7.00 13.08 7.16
N ASN A 187 -7.43 11.94 7.70
CA ASN A 187 -8.55 11.92 8.65
C ASN A 187 -8.16 11.63 10.10
N TYR A 188 -7.02 10.97 10.33
CA TYR A 188 -6.58 10.49 11.64
C TYR A 188 -5.26 11.13 12.08
N TRP A 189 -4.25 11.17 11.22
CA TRP A 189 -2.93 11.69 11.62
C TRP A 189 -2.99 13.19 11.92
N LEU A 190 -3.75 13.95 11.13
CA LEU A 190 -3.95 15.39 11.38
C LEU A 190 -4.57 15.71 12.75
N LYS A 191 -5.30 14.75 13.33
CA LYS A 191 -5.98 14.89 14.63
C LYS A 191 -5.23 14.22 15.77
N ASN A 192 -4.19 13.45 15.47
CA ASN A 192 -3.40 12.72 16.45
C ASN A 192 -2.35 13.64 17.05
N ASP A 193 -2.38 13.84 18.36
CA ASP A 193 -1.47 14.74 19.09
C ASP A 193 0.01 14.43 18.86
N LYS A 194 0.37 13.14 18.70
CA LYS A 194 1.74 12.67 18.47
C LYS A 194 2.25 12.91 17.03
N LEU A 195 1.34 13.20 16.10
CA LEU A 195 1.62 13.50 14.69
C LEU A 195 1.23 14.93 14.29
N SER A 196 0.51 15.62 15.18
CA SER A 196 0.05 16.98 15.01
C SER A 196 1.24 17.95 15.08
N GLY A 197 1.27 18.93 14.16
CA GLY A 197 2.36 19.91 14.06
C GLY A 197 3.24 19.75 12.82
N LEU A 198 3.12 18.64 12.10
CA LEU A 198 3.66 18.51 10.75
C LEU A 198 2.69 19.19 9.76
N ASP A 199 3.22 20.05 8.89
CA ASP A 199 2.44 20.60 7.79
C ASP A 199 2.28 19.50 6.74
N TRP A 200 1.09 18.97 6.63
CA TRP A 200 0.74 17.89 5.70
C TRP A 200 0.23 18.44 4.35
N SER A 201 0.31 19.76 4.11
CA SER A 201 0.05 20.32 2.78
C SER A 201 1.21 19.97 1.82
N GLY A 202 0.89 19.34 0.68
CA GLY A 202 1.87 18.92 -0.32
C GLY A 202 2.29 17.44 -0.29
N HIS A 203 1.36 16.54 0.07
CA HIS A 203 1.55 15.09 -0.06
C HIS A 203 1.74 14.66 -1.52
N ASP A 204 2.98 14.69 -1.99
CA ASP A 204 3.27 14.50 -3.41
C ASP A 204 3.90 13.14 -3.75
N SER A 205 4.15 12.26 -2.77
CA SER A 205 4.66 10.89 -3.02
C SER A 205 3.54 9.85 -2.96
N VAL A 206 2.65 9.86 -3.96
CA VAL A 206 1.66 8.79 -4.12
C VAL A 206 2.23 7.74 -5.07
N GLY A 207 2.58 6.58 -4.53
CA GLY A 207 2.94 5.41 -5.33
C GLY A 207 1.76 4.92 -6.17
N TYR A 208 2.04 4.18 -7.24
CA TYR A 208 1.01 3.49 -8.05
C TYR A 208 -0.12 4.39 -8.57
N ILE A 209 0.17 5.67 -8.84
CA ILE A 209 -0.84 6.69 -9.11
C ILE A 209 -1.73 6.36 -10.31
N LYS A 210 -1.17 5.69 -11.33
CA LYS A 210 -1.90 5.35 -12.56
C LYS A 210 -2.95 4.27 -12.26
N THR A 211 -2.59 3.27 -11.46
CA THR A 211 -3.48 2.19 -10.99
C THR A 211 -4.49 2.72 -9.98
N LEU A 212 -4.09 3.64 -9.11
CA LEU A 212 -4.97 4.31 -8.16
C LEU A 212 -6.14 5.02 -8.87
N VAL A 213 -5.86 5.64 -10.03
CA VAL A 213 -6.87 6.24 -10.91
C VAL A 213 -7.82 5.19 -11.54
N ILE A 214 -7.30 4.00 -11.90
CA ILE A 214 -8.14 2.87 -12.33
C ILE A 214 -9.06 2.44 -11.18
N VAL A 215 -8.52 2.22 -9.99
CA VAL A 215 -9.26 1.76 -8.81
C VAL A 215 -10.36 2.75 -8.42
N ASP A 216 -10.07 4.06 -8.40
CA ASP A 216 -11.09 5.12 -8.20
C ASP A 216 -12.25 5.00 -9.21
N GLY A 217 -11.92 4.79 -10.49
CA GLY A 217 -12.91 4.59 -11.55
C GLY A 217 -13.76 3.33 -11.36
N LEU A 218 -13.13 2.23 -10.96
CA LEU A 218 -13.81 0.96 -10.67
C LEU A 218 -14.75 1.09 -9.47
N ILE A 219 -14.32 1.73 -8.39
CA ILE A 219 -15.15 1.96 -7.20
C ILE A 219 -16.39 2.79 -7.56
N LYS A 220 -16.23 3.86 -8.34
CA LYS A 220 -17.35 4.68 -8.84
C LYS A 220 -18.32 3.88 -9.68
N LYS A 221 -17.81 3.10 -10.63
CA LYS A 221 -18.64 2.23 -11.47
C LYS A 221 -19.45 1.23 -10.64
N VAL A 222 -18.82 0.58 -9.66
CA VAL A 222 -19.48 -0.36 -8.75
C VAL A 222 -20.56 0.35 -7.94
N ALA A 223 -20.23 1.51 -7.35
CA ALA A 223 -21.16 2.31 -6.55
C ALA A 223 -22.41 2.72 -7.35
N GLU A 224 -22.22 3.18 -8.58
CA GLU A 224 -23.31 3.53 -9.50
C GLU A 224 -24.17 2.32 -9.86
N GLN A 225 -23.56 1.20 -10.27
CA GLN A 225 -24.28 -0.01 -10.69
C GLN A 225 -25.07 -0.65 -9.53
N GLN A 226 -24.49 -0.67 -8.32
CA GLN A 226 -25.11 -1.28 -7.15
C GLN A 226 -25.97 -0.31 -6.34
N ARG A 227 -26.00 0.99 -6.71
CA ARG A 227 -26.72 2.06 -6.00
C ARG A 227 -26.31 2.16 -4.51
N VAL A 228 -25.01 2.04 -4.26
CA VAL A 228 -24.40 2.19 -2.92
C VAL A 228 -23.45 3.39 -2.90
N GLY A 229 -23.02 3.82 -1.71
CA GLY A 229 -22.05 4.90 -1.60
C GLY A 229 -20.66 4.48 -2.09
N TYR A 230 -19.90 5.43 -2.65
CA TYR A 230 -18.48 5.23 -2.99
C TYR A 230 -17.68 4.71 -1.78
N LEU A 231 -17.93 5.30 -0.60
CA LEU A 231 -17.24 4.92 0.64
C LEU A 231 -17.57 3.49 1.06
N ASP A 232 -18.77 2.97 0.79
CA ASP A 232 -19.15 1.60 1.16
C ASP A 232 -18.34 0.57 0.37
N VAL A 233 -18.17 0.82 -0.95
CA VAL A 233 -17.35 -0.01 -1.83
C VAL A 233 -15.88 0.08 -1.42
N LEU A 234 -15.37 1.29 -1.19
CA LEU A 234 -13.99 1.50 -0.78
C LEU A 234 -13.69 0.80 0.57
N LYS A 235 -14.53 1.00 1.59
CA LYS A 235 -14.39 0.33 2.90
C LYS A 235 -14.45 -1.20 2.78
N THR A 236 -15.27 -1.73 1.86
CA THR A 236 -15.31 -3.17 1.58
C THR A 236 -13.96 -3.69 1.06
N LEU A 237 -13.33 -2.95 0.15
CA LEU A 237 -12.01 -3.31 -0.38
C LEU A 237 -10.91 -3.18 0.68
N GLN A 238 -10.90 -2.08 1.43
CA GLN A 238 -9.89 -1.84 2.48
C GLN A 238 -9.99 -2.86 3.62
N ARG A 239 -11.21 -3.16 4.08
CA ARG A 239 -11.45 -4.25 5.03
C ARG A 239 -10.97 -5.59 4.49
N GLY A 240 -11.24 -5.86 3.22
CA GLY A 240 -10.77 -7.06 2.55
C GLY A 240 -9.25 -7.16 2.52
N LYS A 241 -8.55 -6.08 2.16
CA LYS A 241 -7.09 -6.02 2.18
C LYS A 241 -6.54 -6.29 3.58
N LEU A 242 -6.95 -5.51 4.58
CA LEU A 242 -6.42 -5.63 5.95
C LEU A 242 -6.66 -7.01 6.58
N LEU A 243 -7.69 -7.74 6.14
CA LEU A 243 -7.98 -9.09 6.63
C LEU A 243 -7.45 -10.21 5.72
N GLY A 244 -6.84 -9.92 4.57
CA GLY A 244 -6.42 -10.93 3.58
C GLY A 244 -7.59 -11.67 2.92
N GLN A 245 -8.74 -11.01 2.77
CA GLN A 245 -9.98 -11.63 2.30
C GLN A 245 -10.25 -11.37 0.81
N MET A 246 -9.74 -12.25 -0.06
CA MET A 246 -9.90 -12.20 -1.53
C MET A 246 -11.36 -12.14 -2.02
N GLN A 247 -12.25 -12.91 -1.38
CA GLN A 247 -13.39 -12.29 -0.74
C GLN A 247 -14.02 -11.07 -1.46
N SER A 248 -13.56 -9.92 -0.96
CA SER A 248 -14.17 -8.62 -1.15
C SER A 248 -14.03 -8.15 -2.59
N LEU A 249 -13.07 -8.70 -3.35
CA LEU A 249 -12.89 -8.43 -4.77
C LEU A 249 -14.09 -8.90 -5.61
N ARG A 250 -15.02 -9.67 -5.04
CA ARG A 250 -16.32 -9.96 -5.66
C ARG A 250 -17.10 -8.69 -6.00
N VAL A 251 -16.96 -7.61 -5.22
CA VAL A 251 -17.64 -6.34 -5.54
C VAL A 251 -17.18 -5.78 -6.90
N LEU A 252 -15.87 -5.90 -7.20
CA LEU A 252 -15.31 -5.53 -8.50
C LEU A 252 -15.71 -6.53 -9.57
N THR A 253 -15.56 -7.83 -9.29
CA THR A 253 -15.84 -8.92 -10.25
C THR A 253 -17.28 -8.88 -10.74
N THR A 254 -18.25 -8.58 -9.88
CA THR A 254 -19.66 -8.43 -10.28
C THR A 254 -19.87 -7.26 -11.23
N ALA A 255 -19.10 -6.19 -11.12
CA ALA A 255 -19.24 -4.99 -11.96
C ALA A 255 -18.53 -5.08 -13.31
N ILE A 256 -17.36 -5.73 -13.36
CA ILE A 256 -16.52 -5.80 -14.57
C ILE A 256 -16.46 -7.18 -15.22
N GLY A 257 -16.94 -8.23 -14.53
CA GLY A 257 -16.86 -9.60 -15.00
C GLY A 257 -15.50 -10.26 -14.74
N LYS A 258 -15.46 -11.61 -14.84
CA LYS A 258 -14.27 -12.42 -14.54
C LYS A 258 -13.11 -12.13 -15.49
N ASP A 259 -13.40 -11.89 -16.77
CA ASP A 259 -12.35 -11.67 -17.77
C ASP A 259 -11.58 -10.37 -17.51
N TYR A 260 -12.29 -9.28 -17.20
CA TYR A 260 -11.65 -8.02 -16.81
C TYR A 260 -11.00 -8.09 -15.43
N MET A 261 -11.52 -8.90 -14.51
CA MET A 261 -10.81 -9.19 -13.27
C MET A 261 -9.46 -9.88 -13.54
N GLY A 262 -9.42 -10.81 -14.49
CA GLY A 262 -8.19 -11.46 -14.94
C GLY A 262 -7.20 -10.51 -15.62
N LYS A 263 -7.69 -9.49 -16.34
CA LYS A 263 -6.85 -8.39 -16.87
C LYS A 263 -6.32 -7.51 -15.72
N LEU A 264 -7.21 -7.06 -14.81
CA LEU A 264 -6.86 -6.26 -13.64
C LEU A 264 -5.76 -6.92 -12.80
N ALA A 265 -5.83 -8.23 -12.61
CA ALA A 265 -4.84 -9.01 -11.88
C ALA A 265 -3.42 -8.95 -12.48
N ARG A 266 -3.26 -8.55 -13.73
CA ARG A 266 -1.95 -8.46 -14.42
C ARG A 266 -1.60 -7.04 -14.85
N LEU A 267 -2.42 -6.04 -14.51
CA LEU A 267 -2.12 -4.65 -14.83
C LEU A 267 -0.86 -4.22 -14.09
N SER A 268 0.04 -3.56 -14.82
CA SER A 268 1.21 -2.88 -14.27
C SER A 268 0.96 -1.38 -14.26
N ASP A 269 1.34 -0.73 -13.16
CA ASP A 269 1.29 0.74 -13.07
C ASP A 269 2.10 1.41 -14.19
N GLU A 270 3.20 0.79 -14.62
CA GLU A 270 4.10 1.36 -15.62
C GLU A 270 3.50 1.42 -17.03
N ASN A 271 2.52 0.56 -17.34
CA ASN A 271 1.97 0.46 -18.69
C ASN A 271 0.73 1.35 -18.90
N VAL A 272 0.95 2.66 -19.05
CA VAL A 272 -0.14 3.63 -19.22
C VAL A 272 -1.05 3.36 -20.43
N ILE A 273 -0.53 2.75 -21.50
CA ILE A 273 -1.32 2.40 -22.70
C ILE A 273 -2.32 1.31 -22.35
N GLU A 274 -1.86 0.25 -21.68
CA GLU A 274 -2.72 -0.85 -21.23
C GLU A 274 -3.75 -0.38 -20.21
N LEU A 275 -3.36 0.44 -19.24
CA LEU A 275 -4.28 1.03 -18.26
C LEU A 275 -5.37 1.87 -18.95
N ARG A 276 -4.99 2.69 -19.94
CA ARG A 276 -5.96 3.48 -20.71
C ARG A 276 -6.90 2.60 -21.53
N GLN A 277 -6.40 1.54 -22.18
CA GLN A 277 -7.23 0.61 -22.92
C GLN A 277 -8.19 -0.13 -21.99
N PHE A 278 -7.71 -0.58 -20.83
CA PHE A 278 -8.53 -1.21 -19.79
C PHE A 278 -9.66 -0.27 -19.32
N ALA A 279 -9.35 1.00 -19.07
CA ALA A 279 -10.35 2.00 -18.68
C ALA A 279 -11.37 2.28 -19.80
N LEU A 280 -10.91 2.37 -21.06
CA LEU A 280 -11.76 2.55 -22.24
C LEU A 280 -12.74 1.38 -22.42
N ASP A 281 -12.23 0.15 -22.35
CA ASP A 281 -13.01 -1.09 -22.46
C ASP A 281 -14.17 -1.15 -21.44
N LEU A 282 -13.96 -0.57 -20.25
CA LEU A 282 -14.94 -0.54 -19.16
C LEU A 282 -15.85 0.69 -19.18
N GLY A 283 -15.68 1.60 -20.14
CA GLY A 283 -16.43 2.85 -20.26
C GLY A 283 -16.12 3.87 -19.15
N LEU A 284 -14.90 3.84 -18.59
CA LEU A 284 -14.47 4.75 -17.53
C LEU A 284 -13.93 6.07 -18.10
N THR A 285 -14.79 6.89 -18.72
CA THR A 285 -14.39 8.08 -19.49
C THR A 285 -13.53 9.06 -18.68
N ASP A 286 -13.92 9.37 -17.45
CA ASP A 286 -13.16 10.28 -16.57
C ASP A 286 -11.78 9.71 -16.21
N THR A 287 -11.70 8.40 -15.97
CA THR A 287 -10.44 7.68 -15.70
C THR A 287 -9.48 7.78 -16.89
N VAL A 288 -9.98 7.61 -18.12
CA VAL A 288 -9.18 7.76 -19.33
C VAL A 288 -8.60 9.17 -19.46
N GLN A 289 -9.39 10.20 -19.16
CA GLN A 289 -8.93 11.59 -19.19
C GLN A 289 -7.85 11.84 -18.14
N LYS A 290 -8.05 11.37 -16.90
CA LYS A 290 -7.05 11.48 -15.82
C LYS A 290 -5.73 10.81 -16.18
N LEU A 291 -5.77 9.59 -16.71
CA LEU A 291 -4.56 8.89 -17.17
C LEU A 291 -3.83 9.65 -18.30
N GLY A 292 -4.59 10.26 -19.22
CA GLY A 292 -4.02 11.09 -20.29
C GLY A 292 -3.35 12.39 -19.80
N LEU A 293 -3.75 12.91 -18.64
CA LEU A 293 -3.09 14.05 -18.00
C LEU A 293 -1.82 13.64 -17.27
N ILE A 294 -1.82 12.47 -16.61
CA ILE A 294 -0.63 11.91 -15.94
C ILE A 294 0.47 11.63 -16.97
N SER A 295 0.14 11.04 -18.13
CA SER A 295 1.12 10.75 -19.19
C SER A 295 1.76 12.00 -19.81
N LYS A 296 1.13 13.18 -19.70
CA LYS A 296 1.66 14.44 -20.25
C LYS A 296 2.62 15.16 -19.32
N LYS A 297 2.65 14.80 -18.03
CA LYS A 297 3.55 15.40 -17.02
C LYS A 297 4.89 14.66 -16.88
N CYS A 298 5.07 13.55 -17.58
CA CYS A 298 6.27 12.70 -17.52
C CYS A 298 7.19 12.86 -18.75
N TRP A 299 6.99 13.91 -19.56
CA TRP A 299 7.83 14.28 -20.71
C TRP A 299 8.27 15.75 -20.59
#